data_AF-A0A433SD03-F1
#
_entry.id   AF-A0A433SD03-F1
#
_cell.length_a   1.000
_cell.length_b   1.000
_cell.length_c   1.000
_cell.angle_alpha   90.00
_cell.angle_beta   90.00
_cell.angle_gamma   90.00
#
_symmetry.space_group_name_H-M   'P 1'
#
loop_
_entity.id
_entity.type
_entity.pdbx_description
1 polymer ?
#
loop_
_entity_poly.entity_id
_entity_poly.type
_entity_poly.pdbx_seq_one_letter_code
_entity_poly.pdbx_strand_id
1 'polypeptide(L)'
;MHDTTLNRFKEVAETFNALEIDSRTMSHALLQKDGNCDEPLQEYIRRYAKLAKFGTPTSAQAIEQAQRYAAIAFPAALASFYQQVGAFIGNEHLCDLTIYRIDTVPERARDEWPPYERFYSFGLLDTINLAWGNSRDEFKIGSDTAIVSQQEYDILNQNYMVVGYWAHPPGADASTYIFYDKQGLFGTIYVDQDEFDIFHLLEKSTAAQTWDEVMNYALDEVLKQRFAIPMI
;
A
#
# COMPACT_ATOMS: atom_id res chain seq x y z
N MET A 1 -11.52 8.89 -8.55
CA MET A 1 -12.37 8.23 -7.52
C MET A 1 -13.64 9.04 -7.42
N HIS A 2 -14.80 8.40 -7.52
CA HIS A 2 -16.08 9.08 -7.34
C HIS A 2 -16.25 9.60 -5.90
N ASP A 3 -17.01 10.68 -5.76
CA ASP A 3 -17.26 11.33 -4.46
C ASP A 3 -17.86 10.36 -3.44
N THR A 4 -18.70 9.42 -3.88
CA THR A 4 -19.30 8.38 -3.03
C THR A 4 -18.23 7.48 -2.39
N THR A 5 -17.30 6.97 -3.18
CA THR A 5 -16.18 6.15 -2.69
C THR A 5 -15.27 6.97 -1.78
N LEU A 6 -14.94 8.21 -2.16
CA LEU A 6 -14.08 9.08 -1.35
C LEU A 6 -14.69 9.41 0.01
N ASN A 7 -15.99 9.73 0.06
CA ASN A 7 -16.68 10.05 1.31
C ASN A 7 -16.73 8.83 2.23
N ARG A 8 -16.97 7.64 1.66
CA ARG A 8 -16.90 6.39 2.41
C ARG A 8 -15.54 6.19 3.08
N PHE A 9 -14.45 6.40 2.34
CA PHE A 9 -13.10 6.32 2.91
C PHE A 9 -12.87 7.35 4.03
N LYS A 10 -13.36 8.59 3.86
CA LYS A 10 -13.24 9.64 4.89
C LYS A 10 -13.98 9.28 6.16
N GLU A 11 -15.24 8.87 6.06
CA GLU A 11 -16.07 8.48 7.22
C GLU A 11 -15.42 7.35 8.01
N VAL A 12 -14.90 6.32 7.31
CA VAL A 12 -14.22 5.20 7.95
C VAL A 12 -12.90 5.65 8.60
N ALA A 13 -12.09 6.46 7.90
CA ALA A 13 -10.84 6.97 8.44
C ALA A 13 -11.07 7.85 9.69
N GLU A 14 -12.06 8.73 9.67
CA GLU A 14 -12.45 9.56 10.81
C GLU A 14 -12.88 8.71 12.01
N THR A 15 -13.70 7.68 11.77
CA THR A 15 -14.14 6.75 12.81
C THR A 15 -12.97 6.03 13.47
N PHE A 16 -12.06 5.45 12.68
CA PHE A 16 -10.89 4.74 13.24
C PHE A 16 -9.84 5.68 13.82
N ASN A 17 -9.73 6.92 13.34
CA ASN A 17 -8.87 7.93 13.96
C ASN A 17 -9.38 8.32 15.34
N ALA A 18 -10.70 8.47 15.52
CA ALA A 18 -11.27 8.74 16.84
C ALA A 18 -10.98 7.59 17.82
N LEU A 19 -11.15 6.34 17.38
CA LEU A 19 -10.83 5.15 18.19
C LEU A 19 -9.35 5.08 18.58
N GLU A 20 -8.43 5.35 17.64
CA GLU A 20 -6.99 5.39 17.92
C GLU A 20 -6.65 6.51 18.92
N ILE A 21 -7.22 7.70 18.77
CA ILE A 21 -7.01 8.82 19.69
C ILE A 21 -7.50 8.48 21.10
N ASP A 22 -8.69 7.87 21.23
CA ASP A 22 -9.24 7.44 22.51
C ASP A 22 -8.33 6.41 23.19
N SER A 23 -7.88 5.39 22.43
CA SER A 23 -6.95 4.37 22.91
C SER A 23 -5.61 4.97 23.38
N ARG A 24 -5.04 5.92 22.63
CA ARG A 24 -3.80 6.60 23.01
C ARG A 24 -3.99 7.53 24.20
N THR A 25 -5.15 8.17 24.33
CA THR A 25 -5.48 8.99 25.49
C THR A 25 -5.57 8.16 26.77
N MET A 26 -6.20 6.99 26.71
CA MET A 26 -6.22 6.05 27.84
C MET A 26 -4.82 5.55 28.20
N SER A 27 -4.03 5.16 27.20
CA SER A 27 -2.65 4.70 27.38
C SER A 27 -1.76 5.78 28.00
N HIS A 28 -1.88 7.02 27.53
CA HIS A 28 -1.17 8.17 28.08
C HIS A 28 -1.52 8.39 29.56
N ALA A 29 -2.81 8.41 29.91
CA ALA A 29 -3.26 8.60 31.29
C ALA A 29 -2.72 7.52 32.24
N LEU A 30 -2.63 6.26 31.80
CA LEU A 30 -2.02 5.17 32.56
C LEU A 30 -0.52 5.41 32.75
N LEU A 31 0.22 5.75 31.69
CA LEU A 31 1.65 6.01 31.77
C LEU A 31 1.99 7.21 32.67
N GLN A 32 1.18 8.28 32.63
CA GLN A 32 1.34 9.43 33.53
C GLN A 32 1.13 9.03 34.99
N LYS A 33 0.08 8.23 35.27
CA LYS A 33 -0.21 7.73 36.62
C LYS A 33 0.95 6.90 37.17
N ASP A 34 1.62 6.13 36.32
CA ASP A 34 2.75 5.27 36.70
C ASP A 34 4.10 6.01 36.73
N GLY A 35 4.13 7.31 36.42
CA GLY A 35 5.36 8.11 36.36
C GLY A 35 6.28 7.75 35.19
N ASN A 36 5.73 7.10 34.16
CA ASN A 36 6.45 6.65 32.96
C ASN A 36 6.29 7.60 31.77
N CYS A 37 5.56 8.70 31.93
CA CYS A 37 5.31 9.67 30.87
C CYS A 37 5.03 11.05 31.48
N ASP A 38 5.93 12.01 31.21
CA ASP A 38 5.77 13.41 31.64
C ASP A 38 5.38 14.34 30.48
N GLU A 39 5.30 13.81 29.25
CA GLU A 39 4.97 14.62 28.07
C GLU A 39 3.48 14.98 28.02
N PRO A 40 3.12 16.14 27.43
CA PRO A 40 1.73 16.50 27.20
C PRO A 40 1.02 15.53 26.24
N LEU A 41 -0.27 15.28 26.48
CA LEU A 41 -1.10 14.38 25.66
C LEU A 41 -1.00 14.65 24.15
N GLN A 42 -0.95 15.93 23.74
CA GLN A 42 -0.88 16.29 22.32
C GLN A 42 0.42 15.84 21.65
N GLU A 43 1.56 15.91 22.37
CA GLU A 43 2.84 15.41 21.86
C GLU A 43 2.85 13.88 21.83
N TYR A 44 2.26 13.24 22.86
CA TYR A 44 2.10 11.79 22.91
C TYR A 44 1.26 11.29 21.72
N ILE A 45 0.08 11.88 21.48
CA ILE A 45 -0.78 11.54 20.33
C ILE A 45 -0.01 11.75 19.03
N ARG A 46 0.65 12.91 18.85
CA ARG A 46 1.41 13.21 17.63
C ARG A 46 2.50 12.16 17.34
N ARG A 47 3.11 11.59 18.39
CA ARG A 47 4.19 10.62 18.27
C ARG A 47 3.72 9.18 18.10
N TYR A 48 2.66 8.80 18.81
CA TYR A 48 2.26 7.40 18.96
C TYR A 48 0.95 7.04 18.26
N ALA A 49 0.08 8.01 17.96
CA ALA A 49 -1.13 7.73 17.22
C ALA A 49 -0.80 7.53 15.73
N LYS A 50 -1.08 6.32 15.23
CA LYS A 50 -1.00 6.03 13.79
C LYS A 50 -2.34 6.38 13.18
N LEU A 51 -2.52 7.62 12.74
CA LEU A 51 -3.77 8.07 12.15
C LEU A 51 -3.82 7.77 10.64
N ALA A 52 -4.96 7.27 10.20
CA ALA A 52 -5.29 7.18 8.78
C ALA A 52 -5.35 8.59 8.18
N LYS A 53 -4.73 8.79 7.01
CA LYS A 53 -4.60 10.11 6.40
C LYS A 53 -4.64 10.05 4.88
N PHE A 54 -5.19 11.09 4.30
CA PHE A 54 -5.09 11.36 2.88
C PHE A 54 -3.81 12.15 2.59
N GLY A 55 -3.28 11.98 1.39
CA GLY A 55 -2.17 12.76 0.88
C GLY A 55 -2.59 14.16 0.48
N THR A 56 -1.78 14.76 -0.38
CA THR A 56 -2.06 16.06 -0.98
C THR A 56 -2.20 15.92 -2.49
N PRO A 57 -3.14 16.64 -3.13
CA PRO A 57 -3.22 16.80 -4.57
C PRO A 57 -1.86 16.90 -5.25
N THR A 58 -1.63 16.05 -6.25
CA THR A 58 -0.36 16.02 -6.99
C THR A 58 -0.49 16.71 -8.34
N SER A 59 0.58 17.41 -8.75
CA SER A 59 0.62 18.09 -10.05
C SER A 59 0.67 17.10 -11.22
N ALA A 60 0.19 17.53 -12.39
CA ALA A 60 0.31 16.75 -13.62
C ALA A 60 1.78 16.44 -13.97
N GLN A 61 2.70 17.36 -13.68
CA GLN A 61 4.13 17.17 -13.91
C GLN A 61 4.71 16.04 -13.06
N ALA A 62 4.32 15.93 -11.79
CA ALA A 62 4.78 14.85 -10.92
C ALA A 62 4.22 13.48 -11.38
N ILE A 63 2.98 13.45 -11.87
CA ILE A 63 2.39 12.23 -12.47
C ILE A 63 3.16 11.84 -13.75
N GLU A 64 3.50 12.81 -14.61
CA GLU A 64 4.31 12.57 -15.82
C GLU A 64 5.72 12.07 -15.47
N GLN A 65 6.34 12.59 -14.41
CA GLN A 65 7.63 12.10 -13.93
C GLN A 65 7.53 10.66 -13.44
N ALA A 66 6.51 10.34 -12.64
CA ALA A 66 6.27 9.00 -12.14
C ALA A 66 5.98 7.99 -13.25
N GLN A 67 5.34 8.42 -14.35
CA GLN A 67 5.02 7.56 -15.50
C GLN A 67 6.26 6.89 -16.10
N ARG A 68 7.44 7.50 -15.97
CA ARG A 68 8.72 6.93 -16.45
C ARG A 68 9.14 5.66 -15.73
N TYR A 69 8.56 5.41 -14.56
CA TYR A 69 8.80 4.23 -13.73
C TYR A 69 7.69 3.19 -13.84
N ALA A 70 6.74 3.38 -14.76
CA ALA A 70 5.68 2.42 -15.05
C ALA A 70 5.75 2.02 -16.53
N ALA A 71 5.70 0.72 -16.81
CA ALA A 71 5.66 0.21 -18.18
C ALA A 71 4.31 0.43 -18.87
N ILE A 72 3.28 0.78 -18.08
CA ILE A 72 1.89 0.98 -18.51
C ILE A 72 1.46 2.39 -18.14
N ALA A 73 0.71 3.05 -19.02
CA ALA A 73 0.15 4.36 -18.74
C ALA A 73 -0.79 4.31 -17.53
N PHE A 74 -0.70 5.29 -16.62
CA PHE A 74 -1.64 5.37 -15.50
C PHE A 74 -3.08 5.50 -16.01
N PRO A 75 -4.02 4.64 -15.53
CA PRO A 75 -5.43 4.79 -15.87
C PRO A 75 -5.96 6.17 -15.47
N ALA A 76 -6.83 6.75 -16.29
CA ALA A 76 -7.33 8.12 -16.07
C ALA A 76 -7.97 8.32 -14.69
N ALA A 77 -8.70 7.32 -14.18
CA ALA A 77 -9.31 7.35 -12.86
C ALA A 77 -8.28 7.41 -11.72
N LEU A 78 -7.14 6.74 -11.88
CA LEU A 78 -6.03 6.76 -10.93
C LEU A 78 -5.25 8.09 -11.00
N ALA A 79 -4.97 8.59 -12.21
CA ALA A 79 -4.38 9.91 -12.37
C ALA A 79 -5.25 11.01 -11.72
N SER A 80 -6.58 10.92 -11.90
CA SER A 80 -7.54 11.80 -11.23
C SER A 80 -7.51 11.66 -9.70
N PHE A 81 -7.39 10.43 -9.17
CA PHE A 81 -7.20 10.22 -7.73
C PHE A 81 -5.94 10.94 -7.23
N TYR A 82 -4.81 10.84 -7.94
CA TYR A 82 -3.58 11.53 -7.54
C TYR A 82 -3.72 13.05 -7.57
N GLN A 83 -4.44 13.60 -8.55
CA GLN A 83 -4.67 15.04 -8.66
C GLN A 83 -5.63 15.60 -7.60
N GLN A 84 -6.54 14.77 -7.05
CA GLN A 84 -7.54 15.22 -6.08
C GLN A 84 -7.18 14.87 -4.64
N VAL A 85 -6.51 13.74 -4.44
CA VAL A 85 -6.29 13.11 -3.13
C VAL A 85 -4.80 12.85 -2.89
N GLY A 86 -4.07 12.40 -3.91
CA GLY A 86 -2.61 12.22 -3.87
C GLY A 86 -2.12 10.91 -3.25
N ALA A 87 -2.69 10.48 -2.13
CA ALA A 87 -2.38 9.20 -1.49
C ALA A 87 -3.45 8.85 -0.46
N PHE A 88 -3.41 7.61 0.02
CA PHE A 88 -4.13 7.20 1.22
C PHE A 88 -3.21 6.31 2.05
N ILE A 89 -3.15 6.55 3.35
CA ILE A 89 -2.40 5.71 4.29
C ILE A 89 -3.38 5.38 5.41
N GLY A 90 -3.83 4.13 5.45
CA GLY A 90 -4.63 3.58 6.53
C GLY A 90 -3.82 3.43 7.81
N ASN A 91 -4.52 3.29 8.94
CA ASN A 91 -3.91 2.90 10.20
C ASN A 91 -3.99 1.38 10.40
N GLU A 92 -3.54 0.91 11.57
CA GLU A 92 -3.61 -0.50 11.95
C GLU A 92 -5.04 -1.06 11.89
N HIS A 93 -6.07 -0.26 12.22
CA HIS A 93 -7.46 -0.69 12.11
C HIS A 93 -7.94 -0.87 10.66
N LEU A 94 -7.22 -0.30 9.71
CA LEU A 94 -7.41 -0.46 8.27
C LEU A 94 -6.37 -1.38 7.65
N CYS A 95 -5.70 -2.21 8.46
CA CYS A 95 -4.69 -3.15 8.01
C CYS A 95 -3.60 -2.48 7.14
N ASP A 96 -3.25 -1.23 7.50
CA ASP A 96 -2.31 -0.40 6.77
C ASP A 96 -2.64 -0.22 5.27
N LEU A 97 -3.93 -0.28 4.89
CA LEU A 97 -4.39 -0.05 3.51
C LEU A 97 -3.80 1.24 2.97
N THR A 98 -2.88 1.11 2.03
CA THR A 98 -2.05 2.19 1.52
C THR A 98 -2.18 2.27 0.02
N ILE A 99 -2.49 3.47 -0.48
CA ILE A 99 -2.24 3.86 -1.87
C ILE A 99 -1.04 4.80 -1.84
N TYR A 100 0.05 4.37 -2.49
CA TYR A 100 1.32 5.09 -2.45
C TYR A 100 1.17 6.51 -3.01
N ARG A 101 1.96 7.45 -2.48
CA ARG A 101 2.15 8.72 -3.17
C ARG A 101 2.80 8.45 -4.53
N ILE A 102 2.36 9.18 -5.54
CA ILE A 102 2.86 8.98 -6.91
C ILE A 102 4.36 9.28 -7.07
N ASP A 103 4.92 10.13 -6.21
CA ASP A 103 6.34 10.48 -6.19
C ASP A 103 7.22 9.51 -5.39
N THR A 104 6.64 8.50 -4.73
CA THR A 104 7.39 7.53 -3.91
C THR A 104 8.46 6.81 -4.74
N VAL A 105 8.12 6.36 -5.96
CA VAL A 105 9.07 5.66 -6.83
C VAL A 105 10.18 6.61 -7.34
N PRO A 106 9.87 7.77 -7.98
CA PRO A 106 10.91 8.73 -8.36
C PRO A 106 11.83 9.15 -7.21
N GLU A 107 11.28 9.34 -6.01
CA GLU A 107 12.05 9.74 -4.83
C GLU A 107 13.06 8.67 -4.44
N ARG A 108 12.62 7.40 -4.41
CA ARG A 108 13.38 6.24 -3.93
C ARG A 108 14.16 5.48 -5.00
N ALA A 109 13.98 5.81 -6.28
CA ALA A 109 14.77 5.24 -7.37
C ALA A 109 16.19 5.82 -7.45
N ARG A 110 16.45 6.93 -6.74
CA ARG A 110 17.73 7.64 -6.78
C ARG A 110 18.84 6.85 -6.10
N ASP A 111 20.06 6.96 -6.62
CA ASP A 111 21.22 6.19 -6.13
C ASP A 111 21.62 6.49 -4.68
N GLU A 112 21.17 7.62 -4.14
CA GLU A 112 21.36 8.01 -2.74
C GLU A 112 20.57 7.16 -1.75
N TRP A 113 19.54 6.44 -2.19
CA TRP A 113 18.80 5.52 -1.34
C TRP A 113 19.56 4.20 -1.18
N PRO A 114 19.59 3.63 0.06
CA PRO A 114 20.17 2.32 0.29
C PRO A 114 19.54 1.25 -0.62
N PRO A 115 20.30 0.25 -1.10
CA PRO A 115 19.76 -0.78 -1.99
C PRO A 115 18.50 -1.50 -1.45
N TYR A 116 18.42 -1.69 -0.13
CA TYR A 116 17.29 -2.34 0.54
C TYR A 116 16.02 -1.47 0.63
N GLU A 117 16.11 -0.17 0.33
CA GLU A 117 14.95 0.76 0.31
C GLU A 117 14.66 1.32 -1.09
N ARG A 118 15.47 0.93 -2.08
CA ARG A 118 15.38 1.47 -3.43
C ARG A 118 14.14 0.96 -4.15
N PHE A 119 13.34 1.88 -4.68
CA PHE A 119 12.13 1.55 -5.44
C PHE A 119 12.41 1.72 -6.94
N TYR A 120 12.58 0.61 -7.65
CA TYR A 120 13.04 0.65 -9.04
C TYR A 120 11.94 1.00 -10.05
N SER A 121 10.74 0.47 -9.86
CA SER A 121 9.58 0.73 -10.72
C SER A 121 8.27 0.45 -10.00
N PHE A 122 7.14 0.80 -10.60
CA PHE A 122 5.81 0.37 -10.14
C PHE A 122 5.50 -1.10 -10.49
N GLY A 123 6.43 -1.83 -11.13
CA GLY A 123 6.22 -3.23 -11.50
C GLY A 123 5.86 -4.10 -10.30
N LEU A 124 5.04 -5.12 -10.54
CA LEU A 124 4.54 -6.04 -9.51
C LEU A 124 5.65 -6.65 -8.65
N LEU A 125 6.65 -7.28 -9.27
CA LEU A 125 7.75 -7.92 -8.55
C LEU A 125 8.70 -6.91 -7.91
N ASP A 126 8.96 -5.78 -8.58
CA ASP A 126 9.77 -4.70 -8.00
C ASP A 126 9.13 -4.19 -6.69
N THR A 127 7.81 -4.04 -6.68
CA THR A 127 7.06 -3.55 -5.53
C THR A 127 6.99 -4.58 -4.40
N ILE A 128 6.74 -5.86 -4.73
CA ILE A 128 6.75 -6.95 -3.75
C ILE A 128 8.14 -7.10 -3.10
N ASN A 129 9.20 -7.08 -3.92
CA ASN A 129 10.57 -7.21 -3.41
C ASN A 129 10.94 -6.03 -2.49
N LEU A 130 10.53 -4.81 -2.85
CA LEU A 130 10.71 -3.64 -2.00
C LEU A 130 9.99 -3.77 -0.66
N ALA A 131 8.76 -4.28 -0.65
CA ALA A 131 8.00 -4.50 0.59
C ALA A 131 8.73 -5.46 1.55
N TRP A 132 9.60 -6.31 1.01
CA TRP A 132 10.48 -7.23 1.76
C TRP A 132 11.93 -6.77 1.82
N GLY A 133 12.18 -5.46 1.66
CA GLY A 133 13.49 -4.84 1.86
C GLY A 133 14.53 -5.15 0.79
N ASN A 134 14.11 -5.59 -0.41
CA ASN A 134 14.98 -6.04 -1.51
C ASN A 134 16.06 -7.06 -1.08
N SER A 135 15.86 -7.76 0.04
CA SER A 135 16.89 -8.61 0.64
C SER A 135 16.75 -10.08 0.29
N ARG A 136 15.60 -10.46 -0.25
CA ARG A 136 15.21 -11.86 -0.53
C ARG A 136 15.97 -12.41 -1.73
N ASP A 137 16.73 -13.48 -1.51
CA ASP A 137 17.53 -14.12 -2.55
C ASP A 137 16.65 -14.79 -3.62
N GLU A 138 15.43 -15.17 -3.25
CA GLU A 138 14.42 -15.76 -4.14
C GLU A 138 14.01 -14.83 -5.28
N PHE A 139 14.12 -13.51 -5.08
CA PHE A 139 13.82 -12.49 -6.08
C PHE A 139 15.06 -11.99 -6.84
N LYS A 140 16.25 -12.48 -6.48
CA LYS A 140 17.49 -12.10 -7.17
C LYS A 140 17.69 -12.99 -8.38
N ILE A 141 17.50 -12.42 -9.56
CA ILE A 141 17.72 -13.14 -10.81
C ILE A 141 19.15 -13.71 -10.87
N GLY A 142 19.25 -15.01 -11.17
CA GLY A 142 20.51 -15.73 -11.22
C GLY A 142 20.99 -16.29 -9.88
N SER A 143 20.23 -16.09 -8.78
CA SER A 143 20.44 -16.82 -7.52
C SER A 143 20.08 -18.30 -7.68
N ASP A 144 20.75 -19.17 -6.93
CA ASP A 144 20.43 -20.61 -6.85
C ASP A 144 19.04 -20.87 -6.24
N THR A 145 18.48 -19.89 -5.53
CA THR A 145 17.15 -19.93 -4.93
C THR A 145 16.11 -19.12 -5.70
N ALA A 146 16.45 -18.60 -6.89
CA ALA A 146 15.54 -17.75 -7.66
C ALA A 146 14.26 -18.52 -8.02
N ILE A 147 13.10 -17.98 -7.62
CA ILE A 147 11.79 -18.58 -7.90
C ILE A 147 11.20 -18.12 -9.23
N VAL A 148 11.78 -17.10 -9.86
CA VAL A 148 11.38 -16.54 -11.16
C VAL A 148 12.57 -16.46 -12.10
N SER A 149 12.36 -16.82 -13.37
CA SER A 149 13.31 -16.53 -14.44
C SER A 149 13.31 -15.03 -14.80
N GLN A 150 14.36 -14.55 -15.47
CA GLN A 150 14.40 -13.17 -15.97
C GLN A 150 13.22 -12.87 -16.89
N GLN A 151 12.83 -13.82 -17.73
CA GLN A 151 11.72 -13.64 -18.66
C GLN A 151 10.38 -13.47 -17.93
N GLU A 152 10.12 -14.28 -16.91
CA GLU A 152 8.89 -14.17 -16.09
C GLU A 152 8.88 -12.86 -15.30
N TYR A 153 10.04 -12.47 -14.77
CA TYR A 153 10.23 -11.20 -14.07
C TYR A 153 9.84 -10.02 -14.95
N ASP A 154 10.40 -9.98 -16.15
CA ASP A 154 10.14 -8.93 -17.13
C ASP A 154 8.67 -8.91 -17.55
N ILE A 155 8.06 -10.08 -17.78
CA ILE A 155 6.64 -10.20 -18.14
C ILE A 155 5.75 -9.60 -17.05
N LEU A 156 5.96 -9.98 -15.78
CA LEU A 156 5.14 -9.52 -14.67
C LEU A 156 5.28 -8.01 -14.46
N ASN A 157 6.52 -7.50 -14.43
CA ASN A 157 6.79 -6.07 -14.27
C ASN A 157 6.40 -5.22 -15.47
N GLN A 158 6.24 -5.79 -16.66
CA GLN A 158 5.74 -5.06 -17.83
C GLN A 158 4.20 -5.09 -17.96
N ASN A 159 3.55 -6.07 -17.33
CA ASN A 159 2.11 -6.29 -17.47
C ASN A 159 1.29 -5.77 -16.29
N TYR A 160 1.89 -5.59 -15.11
CA TYR A 160 1.15 -5.28 -13.88
C TYR A 160 1.87 -4.21 -13.05
N MET A 161 1.19 -3.07 -12.85
CA MET A 161 1.72 -1.95 -12.07
C MET A 161 0.99 -1.88 -10.72
N VAL A 162 1.72 -1.92 -9.62
CA VAL A 162 1.19 -1.86 -8.25
C VAL A 162 1.09 -0.42 -7.78
N VAL A 163 -0.04 -0.07 -7.16
CA VAL A 163 -0.34 1.30 -6.70
C VAL A 163 -0.58 1.39 -5.21
N GLY A 164 -0.74 0.23 -4.56
CA GLY A 164 -1.04 0.14 -3.15
C GLY A 164 -1.13 -1.29 -2.65
N TYR A 165 -1.38 -1.43 -1.37
CA TYR A 165 -1.49 -2.71 -0.70
C TYR A 165 -2.30 -2.59 0.61
N TRP A 166 -2.65 -3.72 1.20
CA TRP A 166 -2.97 -3.83 2.63
C TRP A 166 -2.35 -5.09 3.21
N ALA A 167 -2.06 -5.06 4.51
CA ALA A 167 -1.47 -6.18 5.25
C ALA A 167 -2.53 -7.17 5.73
N HIS A 168 -2.13 -8.40 6.04
CA HIS A 168 -3.01 -9.42 6.65
C HIS A 168 -2.55 -9.74 8.08
N PRO A 169 -3.09 -9.05 9.10
CA PRO A 169 -2.74 -9.31 10.50
C PRO A 169 -3.17 -10.72 10.97
N PRO A 170 -2.45 -11.34 11.92
CA PRO A 170 -1.36 -10.77 12.72
C PRO A 170 0.05 -10.86 12.09
N GLY A 171 0.19 -11.37 10.87
CA GLY A 171 1.48 -11.56 10.21
C GLY A 171 1.93 -10.34 9.41
N ALA A 172 3.19 -9.92 9.57
CA ALA A 172 3.83 -8.94 8.67
C ALA A 172 4.20 -9.56 7.31
N ASP A 173 3.87 -10.84 7.12
CA ASP A 173 4.45 -11.74 6.15
C ASP A 173 3.55 -11.91 4.91
N ALA A 174 2.32 -11.40 4.99
CA ALA A 174 1.33 -11.46 3.92
C ALA A 174 0.71 -10.09 3.64
N SER A 175 0.53 -9.79 2.36
CA SER A 175 -0.10 -8.56 1.89
C SER A 175 -0.89 -8.82 0.63
N THR A 176 -1.97 -8.08 0.45
CA THR A 176 -2.65 -8.00 -0.85
C THR A 176 -2.27 -6.72 -1.54
N TYR A 177 -1.78 -6.83 -2.77
CA TYR A 177 -1.39 -5.71 -3.60
C TYR A 177 -2.50 -5.33 -4.57
N ILE A 178 -2.72 -4.02 -4.72
CA ILE A 178 -3.64 -3.45 -5.71
C ILE A 178 -2.81 -3.11 -6.94
N PHE A 179 -3.18 -3.67 -8.09
CA PHE A 179 -2.47 -3.44 -9.35
C PHE A 179 -3.44 -3.04 -10.46
N TYR A 180 -2.88 -2.47 -11.54
CA TYR A 180 -3.56 -2.35 -12.83
C TYR A 180 -2.78 -3.01 -13.95
N ASP A 181 -3.51 -3.48 -14.95
CA ASP A 181 -2.95 -4.19 -16.10
C ASP A 181 -2.85 -3.31 -17.36
N LYS A 182 -2.42 -3.92 -18.47
CA LYS A 182 -2.27 -3.25 -19.78
C LYS A 182 -3.58 -2.71 -20.35
N GLN A 183 -4.74 -3.18 -19.89
CA GLN A 183 -6.05 -2.66 -20.28
C GLN A 183 -6.48 -1.49 -19.38
N GLY A 184 -5.72 -1.19 -18.32
CA GLY A 184 -6.04 -0.18 -17.33
C GLY A 184 -7.16 -0.61 -16.38
N LEU A 185 -7.45 -1.92 -16.33
CA LEU A 185 -8.34 -2.51 -15.34
C LEU A 185 -7.53 -2.84 -14.09
N PHE A 186 -8.22 -2.86 -12.96
CA PHE A 186 -7.63 -3.10 -11.64
C PHE A 186 -7.95 -4.50 -11.14
N GLY A 187 -7.03 -5.02 -10.36
CA GLY A 187 -7.16 -6.29 -9.65
C GLY A 187 -6.37 -6.26 -8.36
N THR A 188 -6.46 -7.37 -7.62
CA THR A 188 -5.75 -7.56 -6.38
C THR A 188 -5.07 -8.92 -6.37
N ILE A 189 -3.88 -9.00 -5.78
CA ILE A 189 -3.14 -10.25 -5.64
C ILE A 189 -2.67 -10.41 -4.20
N TYR A 190 -3.08 -11.51 -3.57
CA TYR A 190 -2.58 -11.92 -2.26
C TYR A 190 -1.20 -12.54 -2.44
N VAL A 191 -0.27 -12.14 -1.59
CA VAL A 191 1.09 -12.67 -1.57
C VAL A 191 1.47 -12.94 -0.13
N ASP A 192 1.85 -14.19 0.14
CA ASP A 192 2.42 -14.64 1.39
C ASP A 192 3.91 -14.94 1.18
N GLN A 193 4.73 -14.72 2.21
CA GLN A 193 6.14 -15.03 2.16
C GLN A 193 6.44 -16.52 2.00
N ASP A 194 5.57 -17.37 2.54
CA ASP A 194 5.73 -18.81 2.55
C ASP A 194 5.01 -19.47 1.36
N GLU A 195 3.95 -18.82 0.87
CA GLU A 195 3.12 -19.29 -0.24
C GLU A 195 3.10 -18.27 -1.39
N PHE A 196 4.17 -18.27 -2.19
CA PHE A 196 4.31 -17.35 -3.33
C PHE A 196 3.58 -17.86 -4.58
N ASP A 197 2.29 -17.57 -4.71
CA ASP A 197 1.46 -17.93 -5.87
C ASP A 197 1.02 -16.70 -6.69
N ILE A 198 1.89 -16.24 -7.59
CA ILE A 198 1.55 -15.19 -8.57
C ILE A 198 1.63 -15.68 -10.03
N PHE A 199 2.05 -16.93 -10.25
CA PHE A 199 2.39 -17.43 -11.60
C PHE A 199 1.18 -17.52 -12.53
N HIS A 200 -0.03 -17.63 -11.98
CA HIS A 200 -1.26 -17.54 -12.77
C HIS A 200 -1.37 -16.22 -13.57
N LEU A 201 -0.74 -15.14 -13.10
CA LEU A 201 -0.69 -13.85 -13.81
C LEU A 201 0.20 -13.88 -15.07
N LEU A 202 1.06 -14.89 -15.23
CA LEU A 202 1.80 -15.11 -16.48
C LEU A 202 0.87 -15.56 -17.61
N GLU A 203 -0.18 -16.29 -17.28
CA GLU A 203 -1.14 -16.82 -18.25
C GLU A 203 -2.27 -15.84 -18.54
N LYS A 204 -2.83 -15.22 -17.50
CA LYS A 204 -4.01 -14.37 -17.62
C LYS A 204 -4.11 -13.33 -16.51
N SER A 205 -4.38 -12.09 -16.91
CA SER A 205 -4.75 -11.01 -15.97
C SER A 205 -6.06 -11.34 -15.24
N THR A 206 -6.05 -11.18 -13.93
CA THR A 206 -7.25 -11.26 -13.07
C THR A 206 -7.91 -9.89 -12.91
N ALA A 207 -7.32 -8.82 -13.46
CA ALA A 207 -7.88 -7.48 -13.37
C ALA A 207 -9.18 -7.38 -14.19
N ALA A 208 -10.23 -6.93 -13.51
CA ALA A 208 -11.57 -6.81 -14.09
C ALA A 208 -12.35 -5.62 -13.52
N GLN A 209 -11.77 -4.90 -12.57
CA GLN A 209 -12.43 -3.84 -11.81
C GLN A 209 -12.04 -2.47 -12.34
N THR A 210 -12.95 -1.51 -12.21
CA THR A 210 -12.63 -0.09 -12.25
C THR A 210 -11.90 0.33 -10.98
N TRP A 211 -11.31 1.54 -10.99
CA TRP A 211 -10.67 2.12 -9.81
C TRP A 211 -11.61 2.18 -8.61
N ASP A 212 -12.85 2.62 -8.81
CA ASP A 212 -13.81 2.72 -7.71
C ASP A 212 -14.24 1.36 -7.17
N GLU A 213 -14.37 0.34 -8.03
CA GLU A 213 -14.70 -1.02 -7.61
C GLU A 213 -13.57 -1.65 -6.80
N VAL A 214 -12.32 -1.55 -7.25
CA VAL A 214 -11.18 -2.13 -6.50
C VAL A 214 -10.96 -1.41 -5.16
N MET A 215 -11.19 -0.10 -5.10
CA MET A 215 -11.06 0.67 -3.85
C MET A 215 -12.15 0.33 -2.84
N ASN A 216 -13.40 0.17 -3.30
CA ASN A 216 -14.47 -0.30 -2.42
C ASN A 216 -14.21 -1.72 -1.94
N TYR A 217 -13.78 -2.61 -2.86
CA TYR A 217 -13.41 -3.98 -2.52
C TYR A 217 -12.31 -4.02 -1.46
N ALA A 218 -11.21 -3.29 -1.65
CA ALA A 218 -10.11 -3.22 -0.69
C ALA A 218 -10.59 -2.74 0.69
N LEU A 219 -11.43 -1.69 0.73
CA LEU A 219 -12.01 -1.19 1.98
C LEU A 219 -12.91 -2.24 2.66
N ASP A 220 -13.74 -2.93 1.89
CA ASP A 220 -14.62 -3.99 2.39
C ASP A 220 -13.81 -5.16 2.98
N GLU A 221 -12.73 -5.57 2.32
CA GLU A 221 -11.85 -6.63 2.81
C GLU A 221 -11.13 -6.25 4.10
N VAL A 222 -10.54 -5.05 4.21
CA VAL A 222 -9.88 -4.64 5.45
C VAL A 222 -10.86 -4.48 6.61
N LEU A 223 -12.08 -4.01 6.34
CA LEU A 223 -13.14 -3.94 7.36
C LEU A 223 -13.55 -5.33 7.84
N LYS A 224 -13.76 -6.28 6.91
CA LYS A 224 -14.06 -7.68 7.28
C LYS A 224 -12.95 -8.29 8.14
N GLN A 225 -11.69 -8.10 7.76
CA GLN A 225 -10.54 -8.58 8.52
C GLN A 225 -10.53 -7.97 9.92
N ARG A 226 -10.70 -6.64 10.03
CA ARG A 226 -10.71 -5.94 11.32
C ARG A 226 -11.77 -6.46 12.28
N PHE A 227 -12.97 -6.79 11.77
CA PHE A 227 -14.07 -7.32 12.57
C PHE A 227 -14.00 -8.82 12.83
N ALA A 228 -13.16 -9.55 12.07
CA ALA A 228 -12.90 -10.98 12.30
C ALA A 228 -11.88 -11.21 13.44
N ILE A 229 -11.01 -10.23 13.73
CA ILE A 229 -10.01 -10.33 14.79
C ILE A 229 -10.68 -10.03 16.14
N PRO A 230 -10.64 -10.96 17.12
CA PRO A 230 -11.13 -10.70 18.46
C PRO A 230 -10.40 -9.50 19.05
N MET A 231 -11.13 -8.53 19.61
CA MET A 231 -10.49 -7.48 20.41
C MET A 231 -9.96 -8.13 21.68
N ILE A 232 -8.63 -8.24 21.78
CA ILE A 232 -7.92 -8.71 22.99
C ILE A 232 -7.70 -7.51 23.90
#